data_AF-A0A329RI02-F1
#
_entry.id   AF-A0A329RI02-F1
#
_cell.length_a   1.000
_cell.length_b   1.000
_cell.length_c   1.000
_cell.angle_alpha   90.00
_cell.angle_beta   90.00
_cell.angle_gamma   90.00
#
_symmetry.space_group_name_H-M   'P 1'
#
loop_
_entity.id
_entity.type
_entity.pdbx_description
1 polymer ?
#
loop_
_entity_poly.entity_id
_entity_poly.type
_entity_poly.pdbx_seq_one_letter_code
_entity_poly.pdbx_strand_id
1 'polypeptide(L)'
;MDLAEVSEYEAKRLRRIEENRKKLQALNLPTLATSSPLKSAHKKRKRDTEEKSLEPTRKSLRQRTLRKLGRQQRRHENQQWKQEEQQFKQEQQERNKYAKQERKRLEKLEKKKTKELKKQNKLKKKLQKELQASQEEDHVQLVKETLKYHVTSEPAQQLEQQPRTLDWRLRRKLQAQAERRQASLKRREERKAQREKEDVEKMELKRIAREMRKEQRAKELMERRFLEEVEKQQRFEELELMREEDRLSRRWAKQLNREAKHMEREEKLAAKVKLEEDMWTKRMEMRRGASEWYEVETRRVNREAERKEEEALSRELYPVRQVNLPFVRISNAKGKDKMKLSSLLKVDANLFHGFSLGKQFLPPGKNSVMRALCPGGYNPEFRSDGDIHAWQNAITIFMNATSGLFYRYMFQEVTIRGRKHVFFRWARCQEVTPPILERLRRVQKGEEQLRFDNNYYDTPNPTDPKPGTLLLFVQYPKGPYIYCGRLGYLGFRSNPLEFSFQLLDINALNWGQLRTLLTTC
;
A
#
# COMPACT_ATOMS: atom_id res chain seq x y z
N MET A 1 8.82 -6.05 -22.66
CA MET A 1 10.19 -6.31 -22.18
C MET A 1 11.10 -5.62 -23.16
N ASP A 2 11.33 -4.34 -22.94
CA ASP A 2 12.30 -3.58 -23.73
C ASP A 2 13.68 -3.94 -23.21
N LEU A 3 14.49 -4.52 -24.10
CA LEU A 3 15.92 -4.64 -23.91
C LEU A 3 16.48 -3.21 -23.99
N ALA A 4 16.50 -2.52 -22.86
CA ALA A 4 17.33 -1.34 -22.72
C ALA A 4 18.75 -1.77 -23.08
N GLU A 5 19.29 -1.20 -24.16
CA GLU A 5 20.68 -1.38 -24.56
C GLU A 5 21.56 -0.90 -23.41
N VAL A 6 21.98 -1.87 -22.60
CA VAL A 6 22.94 -1.66 -21.53
C VAL A 6 24.22 -1.16 -22.20
N SER A 7 24.67 0.04 -21.85
CA SER A 7 25.93 0.62 -22.33
C SER A 7 27.05 -0.43 -22.29
N GLU A 8 27.94 -0.45 -23.30
CA GLU A 8 29.03 -1.45 -23.41
C GLU A 8 29.82 -1.61 -22.11
N TYR A 9 29.96 -0.52 -21.37
CA TYR A 9 30.58 -0.49 -20.05
C TYR A 9 29.81 -1.32 -19.00
N GLU A 10 28.49 -1.18 -18.95
CA GLU A 10 27.66 -1.87 -17.96
C GLU A 10 27.53 -3.37 -18.29
N ALA A 11 27.58 -3.74 -19.58
CA ALA A 11 27.76 -5.13 -20.00
C ALA A 11 29.10 -5.72 -19.51
N LYS A 12 30.20 -4.97 -19.64
CA LYS A 12 31.53 -5.40 -19.17
C LYS A 12 31.60 -5.49 -17.64
N ARG A 13 30.92 -4.59 -16.93
CA ARG A 13 30.78 -4.62 -15.47
C ARG A 13 30.01 -5.85 -14.99
N LEU A 14 28.90 -6.19 -15.65
CA LEU A 14 28.11 -7.39 -15.34
C LEU A 14 28.91 -8.68 -15.56
N ARG A 15 29.68 -8.78 -16.66
CA ARG A 15 30.59 -9.92 -16.89
C ARG A 15 31.60 -10.12 -15.76
N ARG A 16 32.24 -9.03 -15.28
CA ARG A 16 33.16 -9.10 -14.13
C ARG A 16 32.48 -9.51 -12.82
N ILE A 17 31.22 -9.09 -12.60
CA ILE A 17 30.43 -9.50 -11.43
C ILE A 17 30.15 -11.01 -11.50
N GLU A 18 29.82 -11.55 -12.67
CA GLU A 18 29.61 -12.98 -12.86
C GLU A 18 30.88 -13.80 -12.69
N GLU A 19 32.01 -13.35 -13.24
CA GLU A 19 33.32 -14.00 -13.03
C GLU A 19 33.71 -14.05 -11.56
N ASN A 20 33.50 -12.95 -10.82
CA ASN A 20 33.76 -12.91 -9.38
C ASN A 20 32.80 -13.81 -8.60
N ARG A 21 31.52 -13.90 -9.00
CA ARG A 21 30.57 -14.85 -8.40
C ARG A 21 31.02 -16.30 -8.62
N LYS A 22 31.47 -16.66 -9.81
CA LYS A 22 32.00 -18.00 -10.11
C LYS A 22 33.25 -18.32 -9.28
N LYS A 23 34.18 -17.35 -9.14
CA LYS A 23 35.37 -17.51 -8.28
C LYS A 23 35.00 -17.67 -6.80
N LEU A 24 34.04 -16.91 -6.30
CA LEU A 24 33.57 -17.04 -4.92
C LEU A 24 32.87 -18.37 -4.67
N GLN A 25 32.11 -18.89 -5.63
CA GLN A 25 31.51 -20.22 -5.58
C GLN A 25 32.59 -21.32 -5.59
N ALA A 26 33.65 -21.17 -6.40
CA ALA A 26 34.76 -22.13 -6.45
C ALA A 26 35.57 -22.19 -5.14
N LEU A 27 35.52 -21.15 -4.32
CA LEU A 27 36.22 -21.09 -3.03
C LEU A 27 35.48 -21.80 -1.89
N ASN A 28 34.29 -22.39 -2.14
CA ASN A 28 33.50 -23.17 -1.15
C ASN A 28 33.39 -22.50 0.23
N LEU A 29 33.29 -21.17 0.26
CA LEU A 29 33.09 -20.43 1.50
C LEU A 29 31.67 -20.69 2.02
N PRO A 30 31.46 -20.91 3.34
CA PRO A 30 30.14 -21.13 3.90
C PRO A 30 29.26 -19.89 3.68
N THR A 31 28.34 -20.00 2.72
CA THR A 31 27.39 -18.95 2.36
C THR A 31 26.38 -18.79 3.51
N LEU A 32 26.39 -17.64 4.20
CA LEU A 32 25.32 -17.31 5.13
C LEU A 32 23.99 -17.31 4.38
N ALA A 33 23.04 -18.12 4.84
CA ALA A 33 21.74 -18.28 4.20
C ALA A 33 21.06 -16.92 4.02
N THR A 34 20.84 -16.53 2.77
CA THR A 34 19.99 -15.39 2.42
C THR A 34 18.56 -15.69 2.84
N SER A 35 18.01 -14.87 3.73
CA SER A 35 16.60 -14.96 4.11
C SER A 35 15.73 -14.85 2.86
N SER A 36 14.90 -15.87 2.63
CA SER A 36 13.88 -15.88 1.60
C SER A 36 12.97 -14.65 1.68
N PRO A 37 12.49 -14.10 0.55
CA PRO A 37 11.57 -12.97 0.55
C PRO A 37 10.23 -13.38 1.18
N LEU A 38 9.81 -12.64 2.20
CA LEU A 38 8.48 -12.73 2.81
C LEU A 38 7.40 -12.52 1.74
N LYS A 39 6.73 -13.61 1.35
CA LYS A 39 5.46 -13.56 0.61
C LYS A 39 4.40 -12.97 1.53
N SER A 40 4.12 -11.68 1.40
CA SER A 40 3.05 -11.01 2.14
C SER A 40 1.67 -11.34 1.54
N ALA A 41 1.10 -12.46 1.97
CA ALA A 41 -0.32 -12.74 1.82
C ALA A 41 -0.99 -12.71 3.20
N HIS A 42 -1.13 -11.52 3.79
CA HIS A 42 -1.96 -11.35 4.98
C HIS A 42 -3.37 -10.89 4.60
N LYS A 43 -4.25 -11.89 4.46
CA LYS A 43 -5.70 -11.76 4.63
C LYS A 43 -5.98 -11.05 5.96
N LYS A 44 -6.56 -9.85 5.88
CA LYS A 44 -7.15 -9.17 7.04
C LYS A 44 -8.34 -9.98 7.55
N ARG A 45 -8.21 -10.59 8.72
CA ARG A 45 -9.37 -11.08 9.50
C ARG A 45 -10.05 -9.86 10.12
N LYS A 46 -11.32 -9.65 9.80
CA LYS A 46 -12.24 -8.82 10.60
C LYS A 46 -12.44 -9.52 11.95
N ARG A 47 -12.36 -8.77 13.04
CA ARG A 47 -12.84 -9.20 14.35
C ARG A 47 -13.84 -8.16 14.81
N ASP A 48 -15.09 -8.59 14.92
CA ASP A 48 -16.18 -7.82 15.48
C ASP A 48 -16.01 -7.72 17.01
N THR A 49 -16.15 -6.49 17.49
CA THR A 49 -16.98 -6.01 18.61
C THR A 49 -16.92 -6.71 19.99
N GLU A 50 -16.66 -5.86 20.99
CA GLU A 50 -16.92 -5.98 22.44
C GLU A 50 -15.99 -6.82 23.33
N GLU A 51 -14.90 -6.18 23.78
CA GLU A 51 -14.45 -6.34 25.17
C GLU A 51 -13.75 -5.05 25.63
N LYS A 52 -14.28 -4.40 26.68
CA LYS A 52 -13.72 -3.20 27.29
C LYS A 52 -12.34 -3.53 27.87
N SER A 53 -11.27 -3.00 27.29
CA SER A 53 -9.95 -2.99 27.94
C SER A 53 -9.93 -1.91 29.02
N LEU A 54 -9.97 -2.33 30.28
CA LEU A 54 -9.58 -1.50 31.42
C LEU A 54 -8.16 -0.96 31.18
N GLU A 55 -7.99 0.34 31.35
CA GLU A 55 -6.69 1.01 31.24
C GLU A 55 -5.63 0.34 32.14
N PRO A 56 -4.41 0.05 31.66
CA PRO A 56 -3.31 -0.24 32.56
C PRO A 56 -2.70 1.08 33.02
N THR A 57 -3.28 1.64 34.08
CA THR A 57 -2.58 2.63 34.91
C THR A 57 -1.37 1.92 35.55
N ARG A 58 -0.18 2.51 35.38
CA ARG A 58 1.13 2.14 35.95
C ARG A 58 2.04 1.28 35.05
N LYS A 59 2.82 1.98 34.21
CA LYS A 59 3.92 1.43 33.41
C LYS A 59 4.98 0.78 34.31
N SER A 60 5.40 -0.44 33.96
CA SER A 60 6.31 -1.24 34.79
C SER A 60 7.65 -0.54 35.02
N LEU A 61 8.17 -0.65 36.26
CA LEU A 61 9.45 -0.08 36.68
C LEU A 61 10.60 -0.47 35.74
N ARG A 62 10.56 -1.70 35.21
CA ARG A 62 11.52 -2.26 34.25
C ARG A 62 11.54 -1.52 32.91
N GLN A 63 10.38 -1.07 32.42
CA GLN A 63 10.31 -0.32 31.17
C GLN A 63 10.85 1.11 31.34
N ARG A 64 10.70 1.68 32.55
CA ARG A 64 11.26 3.00 32.89
C ARG A 64 12.79 2.95 33.01
N THR A 65 13.35 1.90 33.61
CA THR A 65 14.81 1.71 33.70
C THR A 65 15.44 1.47 32.34
N LEU A 66 14.87 0.61 31.49
CA LEU A 66 15.35 0.39 30.12
C LEU A 66 15.35 1.67 29.28
N ARG A 67 14.32 2.51 29.41
CA ARG A 67 14.27 3.81 28.71
C ARG A 67 15.29 4.81 29.25
N LYS A 68 15.58 4.82 30.55
CA LYS A 68 16.65 5.66 31.13
C LYS A 68 18.02 5.21 30.62
N LEU A 69 18.28 3.90 30.62
CA LEU A 69 19.55 3.33 30.13
C LEU A 69 19.75 3.64 28.64
N GLY A 70 18.71 3.42 27.82
CA GLY A 70 18.76 3.75 26.38
C GLY A 70 18.79 5.26 26.08
N ARG A 71 18.45 6.14 27.04
CA ARG A 71 18.69 7.59 26.90
C ARG A 71 20.13 7.95 27.27
N GLN A 72 20.75 7.26 28.21
CA GLN A 72 22.16 7.46 28.57
C GLN A 72 23.09 6.97 27.46
N GLN A 73 22.82 5.79 26.88
CA GLN A 73 23.60 5.26 25.74
C GLN A 73 23.59 6.22 24.55
N ARG A 74 22.41 6.70 24.13
CA ARG A 74 22.30 7.69 23.04
C ARG A 74 23.00 9.03 23.32
N ARG A 75 23.10 9.43 24.59
CA ARG A 75 23.85 10.63 24.98
C ARG A 75 25.35 10.41 24.82
N HIS A 76 25.84 9.23 25.21
CA HIS A 76 27.24 8.85 25.06
C HIS A 76 27.64 8.72 23.59
N GLU A 77 26.82 8.03 22.78
CA GLU A 77 27.01 7.90 21.33
C GLU A 77 27.03 9.27 20.63
N ASN A 78 26.09 10.17 20.99
CA ASN A 78 26.09 11.54 20.43
C ASN A 78 27.31 12.37 20.87
N GLN A 79 27.87 12.12 22.05
CA GLN A 79 29.09 12.80 22.50
C GLN A 79 30.32 12.28 21.74
N GLN A 80 30.41 10.96 21.54
CA GLN A 80 31.48 10.33 20.74
C GLN A 80 31.43 10.82 19.28
N TRP A 81 30.25 10.82 18.66
CA TRP A 81 30.07 11.35 17.30
C TRP A 81 30.56 12.80 17.18
N LYS A 82 30.23 13.65 18.16
CA LYS A 82 30.68 15.05 18.15
C LYS A 82 32.20 15.18 18.26
N GLN A 83 32.85 14.32 19.04
CA GLN A 83 34.31 14.29 19.14
C GLN A 83 34.95 13.81 17.84
N GLU A 84 34.42 12.76 17.22
CA GLU A 84 34.88 12.25 15.91
C GLU A 84 34.71 13.28 14.80
N GLU A 85 33.59 14.01 14.78
CA GLU A 85 33.35 15.07 13.79
C GLU A 85 34.35 16.24 13.95
N GLN A 86 34.72 16.58 15.19
CA GLN A 86 35.73 17.60 15.46
C GLN A 86 37.13 17.13 15.04
N GLN A 87 37.49 15.89 15.33
CA GLN A 87 38.76 15.30 14.91
C GLN A 87 38.87 15.26 13.38
N PHE A 88 37.81 14.83 12.68
CA PHE A 88 37.79 14.80 11.22
C PHE A 88 37.95 16.20 10.60
N LYS A 89 37.32 17.23 11.20
CA LYS A 89 37.50 18.62 10.77
C LYS A 89 38.93 19.12 10.98
N GLN A 90 39.57 18.76 12.09
CA GLN A 90 40.98 19.11 12.35
C GLN A 90 41.91 18.41 11.35
N GLU A 91 41.73 17.11 11.10
CA GLU A 91 42.53 16.35 10.14
C GLU A 91 42.39 16.91 8.71
N GLN A 92 41.18 17.30 8.29
CA GLN A 92 40.95 17.98 7.01
C GLN A 92 41.70 19.32 6.92
N GLN A 93 41.72 20.11 7.99
CA GLN A 93 42.46 21.37 8.01
C GLN A 93 43.97 21.14 7.91
N GLU A 94 44.52 20.14 8.59
CA GLU A 94 45.95 19.79 8.50
C GLU A 94 46.33 19.26 7.12
N ARG A 95 45.53 18.36 6.53
CA ARG A 95 45.73 17.89 5.16
C ARG A 95 45.74 19.04 4.16
N ASN A 96 44.82 19.99 4.31
CA ASN A 96 44.77 21.17 3.44
C ASN A 96 45.98 22.10 3.62
N LYS A 97 46.45 22.29 4.86
CA LYS A 97 47.69 23.03 5.14
C LYS A 97 48.90 22.34 4.49
N TYR A 98 49.02 21.03 4.63
CA TYR A 98 50.11 20.24 4.05
C TYR A 98 50.10 20.29 2.52
N ALA A 99 48.94 20.06 1.89
CA ALA A 99 48.77 20.17 0.43
C ALA A 99 49.15 21.57 -0.10
N LYS A 100 48.84 22.63 0.63
CA LYS A 100 49.24 24.01 0.27
C LYS A 100 50.75 24.20 0.34
N GLN A 101 51.43 23.60 1.32
CA GLN A 101 52.89 23.65 1.42
C GLN A 101 53.56 22.84 0.30
N GLU A 102 53.02 21.67 -0.02
CA GLU A 102 53.51 20.81 -1.10
C GLU A 102 53.40 21.51 -2.46
N ARG A 103 52.25 22.13 -2.77
CA ARG A 103 52.08 22.94 -3.98
C ARG A 103 53.13 24.05 -4.10
N LYS A 104 53.42 24.77 -3.00
CA LYS A 104 54.47 25.80 -2.98
C LYS A 104 55.87 25.23 -3.24
N ARG A 105 56.16 24.00 -2.79
CA ARG A 105 57.44 23.32 -3.05
C ARG A 105 57.56 22.92 -4.52
N LEU A 106 56.49 22.36 -5.10
CA LEU A 106 56.43 21.99 -6.52
C LEU A 106 56.59 23.22 -7.42
N GLU A 107 55.89 24.31 -7.12
CA GLU A 107 56.01 25.56 -7.88
C GLU A 107 57.44 26.12 -7.84
N LYS A 108 58.13 26.02 -6.69
CA LYS A 108 59.55 26.42 -6.58
C LYS A 108 60.47 25.53 -7.42
N LEU A 109 60.22 24.22 -7.46
CA LEU A 109 61.00 23.29 -8.28
C LEU A 109 60.78 23.54 -9.77
N GLU A 110 59.56 23.83 -10.18
CA GLU A 110 59.22 24.16 -11.57
C GLU A 110 59.87 25.47 -12.02
N LYS A 111 59.88 26.50 -11.15
CA LYS A 111 60.64 27.74 -11.37
C LYS A 111 62.15 27.52 -11.46
N LYS A 112 62.71 26.52 -10.77
CA LYS A 112 64.13 26.16 -10.92
C LYS A 112 64.40 25.46 -12.26
N LYS A 113 63.57 24.46 -12.62
CA LYS A 113 63.67 23.75 -13.92
C LYS A 113 63.57 24.69 -15.11
N THR A 114 62.65 25.64 -15.08
CA THR A 114 62.50 26.64 -16.16
C THR A 114 63.71 27.59 -16.25
N LYS A 115 64.31 27.97 -15.13
CA LYS A 115 65.57 28.76 -15.12
C LYS A 115 66.75 27.96 -15.66
N GLU A 116 66.88 26.69 -15.31
CA GLU A 116 67.91 25.80 -15.85
C GLU A 116 67.74 25.58 -17.35
N LEU A 117 66.51 25.35 -17.82
CA LEU A 117 66.23 25.21 -19.25
C LEU A 117 66.59 26.49 -20.03
N LYS A 118 66.30 27.67 -19.47
CA LYS A 118 66.74 28.96 -20.06
C LYS A 118 68.26 29.09 -20.11
N LYS A 119 68.99 28.61 -19.09
CA LYS A 119 70.47 28.58 -19.11
C LYS A 119 71.00 27.61 -20.17
N GLN A 120 70.45 26.40 -20.25
CA GLN A 120 70.83 25.42 -21.27
C GLN A 120 70.55 25.93 -22.69
N ASN A 121 69.41 26.58 -22.93
CA ASN A 121 69.10 27.17 -24.23
C ASN A 121 70.04 28.34 -24.58
N LYS A 122 70.48 29.15 -23.60
CA LYS A 122 71.51 30.18 -23.81
C LYS A 122 72.87 29.55 -24.17
N LEU A 123 73.26 28.46 -23.49
CA LEU A 123 74.48 27.71 -23.79
C LEU A 123 74.43 27.10 -25.19
N LYS A 124 73.32 26.45 -25.56
CA LYS A 124 73.12 25.91 -26.91
C LYS A 124 73.23 26.99 -27.99
N LYS A 125 72.64 28.17 -27.76
CA LYS A 125 72.77 29.32 -28.69
C LYS A 125 74.20 29.85 -28.80
N LYS A 126 74.99 29.81 -27.72
CA LYS A 126 76.42 30.17 -27.77
C LYS A 126 77.23 29.14 -28.56
N LEU A 127 77.05 27.86 -28.25
CA LEU A 127 77.71 26.75 -28.94
C LEU A 127 77.38 26.74 -30.44
N GLN A 128 76.14 27.05 -30.81
CA GLN A 128 75.73 27.14 -32.21
C GLN A 128 76.38 28.32 -32.95
N LYS A 129 76.62 29.44 -32.26
CA LYS A 129 77.38 30.58 -32.82
C LYS A 129 78.87 30.28 -32.95
N GLU A 130 79.46 29.59 -31.97
CA GLU A 130 80.85 29.13 -32.04
C GLU A 130 81.03 28.09 -33.16
N LEU A 131 80.08 27.17 -33.36
CA LEU A 131 80.13 26.22 -34.46
C LEU A 131 80.04 26.91 -35.84
N GLN A 132 79.23 27.96 -35.95
CA GLN A 132 79.14 28.77 -37.17
C GLN A 132 80.43 29.56 -37.41
N ALA A 133 81.05 30.12 -36.37
CA ALA A 133 82.34 30.80 -36.48
C ALA A 133 83.48 29.83 -36.85
N SER A 134 83.50 28.63 -36.26
CA SER A 134 84.50 27.59 -36.58
C SER A 134 84.31 27.04 -38.00
N GLN A 135 83.07 26.94 -38.50
CA GLN A 135 82.81 26.56 -39.90
C GLN A 135 83.26 27.65 -40.88
N GLU A 136 83.19 28.92 -40.50
CA GLU A 136 83.75 30.04 -41.28
C GLU A 136 85.30 30.03 -41.27
N GLU A 137 85.92 29.68 -40.14
CA GLU A 137 87.38 29.53 -40.02
C GLU A 137 87.91 28.28 -40.77
N ASP A 138 87.23 27.14 -40.68
CA ASP A 138 87.57 25.91 -41.41
C ASP A 138 87.42 26.08 -42.92
N HIS A 139 86.45 26.88 -43.39
CA HIS A 139 86.30 27.21 -44.81
C HIS A 139 87.42 28.14 -45.33
N VAL A 140 88.11 28.86 -44.44
CA VAL A 140 89.30 29.68 -44.75
C VAL A 140 90.61 28.88 -44.66
N GLN A 141 90.65 27.80 -43.85
CA GLN A 141 91.81 26.90 -43.72
C GLN A 141 91.84 25.77 -44.77
N LEU A 142 90.68 25.26 -45.22
CA LEU A 142 90.60 24.21 -46.26
C LEU A 142 91.06 24.70 -47.66
N VAL A 143 91.17 26.01 -47.87
CA VAL A 143 91.74 26.61 -49.10
C VAL A 143 93.27 26.73 -49.04
N LYS A 144 93.91 26.53 -47.88
CA LYS A 144 95.38 26.71 -47.69
C LYS A 144 96.17 25.41 -47.50
N GLU A 145 95.52 24.25 -47.39
CA GLU A 145 96.16 22.98 -47.02
C GLU A 145 96.17 21.86 -48.09
N THR A 146 96.07 22.21 -49.38
CA THR A 146 96.32 21.27 -50.51
C THR A 146 97.73 21.38 -51.10
N LEU A 147 98.73 21.81 -50.32
CA LEU A 147 100.13 21.92 -50.74
C LEU A 147 101.06 21.80 -49.53
N LYS A 148 101.50 20.58 -49.17
CA LYS A 148 102.90 20.24 -48.82
C LYS A 148 103.07 18.92 -48.04
N TYR A 149 104.02 18.12 -48.55
CA TYR A 149 104.90 17.16 -47.86
C TYR A 149 104.26 15.87 -47.32
N HIS A 150 104.87 14.66 -47.37
CA HIS A 150 106.26 14.17 -47.48
C HIS A 150 106.17 12.65 -47.81
N VAL A 151 106.89 11.99 -48.73
CA VAL A 151 108.36 11.69 -48.81
C VAL A 151 108.82 11.07 -47.47
N THR A 152 109.26 9.83 -47.28
CA THR A 152 110.14 8.90 -48.02
C THR A 152 110.24 7.61 -47.19
N SER A 153 110.60 6.48 -47.80
CA SER A 153 111.63 5.58 -47.25
C SER A 153 112.01 4.52 -48.30
N GLU A 154 113.22 4.66 -48.83
CA GLU A 154 113.98 3.55 -49.42
C GLU A 154 114.38 2.55 -48.31
N PRO A 155 114.81 1.31 -48.66
CA PRO A 155 116.26 1.16 -48.81
C PRO A 155 116.74 0.19 -49.91
N ALA A 156 117.90 0.55 -50.45
CA ALA A 156 119.12 -0.25 -50.60
C ALA A 156 119.11 -1.56 -51.42
N GLN A 157 119.87 -1.47 -52.50
CA GLN A 157 120.45 -2.52 -53.33
C GLN A 157 121.28 -3.53 -52.54
N GLN A 158 121.20 -4.81 -52.91
CA GLN A 158 122.27 -5.78 -52.68
C GLN A 158 122.55 -6.55 -53.99
N LEU A 159 123.73 -6.28 -54.55
CA LEU A 159 124.31 -6.96 -55.70
C LEU A 159 124.94 -8.28 -55.22
N GLU A 160 124.25 -9.39 -55.43
CA GLU A 160 124.75 -10.72 -55.06
C GLU A 160 125.64 -11.28 -56.17
N GLN A 161 126.94 -11.39 -55.88
CA GLN A 161 127.97 -11.94 -56.76
C GLN A 161 127.70 -13.44 -57.00
N GLN A 162 127.45 -13.83 -58.25
CA GLN A 162 127.38 -15.24 -58.63
C GLN A 162 128.77 -15.80 -58.98
N PRO A 163 129.14 -17.00 -58.51
CA PRO A 163 130.41 -17.64 -58.87
C PRO A 163 130.44 -18.07 -60.35
N ARG A 164 131.60 -17.88 -60.99
CA ARG A 164 131.90 -18.31 -62.37
C ARG A 164 131.88 -19.84 -62.49
N THR A 165 130.72 -20.41 -62.76
CA THR A 165 130.58 -21.77 -63.32
C THR A 165 130.69 -21.71 -64.84
N LEU A 166 131.69 -22.38 -65.42
CA LEU A 166 132.06 -22.34 -66.84
C LEU A 166 131.14 -23.15 -67.78
N ASP A 167 129.84 -23.27 -67.47
CA ASP A 167 128.84 -23.86 -68.37
C ASP A 167 127.48 -23.13 -68.28
N TRP A 168 127.14 -22.37 -69.32
CA TRP A 168 125.99 -21.46 -69.34
C TRP A 168 124.63 -22.19 -69.32
N ARG A 169 124.59 -23.44 -69.82
CA ARG A 169 123.35 -24.24 -69.86
C ARG A 169 122.88 -24.60 -68.47
N LEU A 170 123.81 -24.94 -67.58
CA LEU A 170 123.51 -25.32 -66.20
C LEU A 170 122.99 -24.12 -65.39
N ARG A 171 123.59 -22.94 -65.58
CA ARG A 171 123.15 -21.69 -64.93
C ARG A 171 121.70 -21.33 -65.28
N ARG A 172 121.35 -21.38 -66.56
CA ARG A 172 119.98 -21.10 -67.03
C ARG A 172 118.96 -22.10 -66.48
N LYS A 173 119.35 -23.38 -66.36
CA LYS A 173 118.48 -24.44 -65.82
C LYS A 173 118.23 -24.25 -64.33
N LEU A 174 119.27 -23.93 -63.55
CA LEU A 174 119.15 -23.63 -62.12
C LEU A 174 118.36 -22.34 -61.87
N GLN A 175 118.58 -21.30 -62.68
CA GLN A 175 117.85 -20.04 -62.60
C GLN A 175 116.35 -20.24 -62.94
N ALA A 176 116.03 -20.94 -64.02
CA ALA A 176 114.65 -21.27 -64.36
C ALA A 176 113.97 -22.14 -63.29
N GLN A 177 114.70 -23.04 -62.64
CA GLN A 177 114.17 -23.84 -61.52
C GLN A 177 113.93 -22.98 -60.27
N ALA A 178 114.81 -22.04 -59.97
CA ALA A 178 114.64 -21.08 -58.88
C ALA A 178 113.46 -20.12 -59.13
N GLU A 179 113.34 -19.58 -60.34
CA GLU A 179 112.22 -18.72 -60.76
C GLU A 179 110.89 -19.46 -60.71
N ARG A 180 110.82 -20.73 -61.13
CA ARG A 180 109.61 -21.56 -61.00
C ARG A 180 109.22 -21.79 -59.54
N ARG A 181 110.20 -22.02 -58.67
CA ARG A 181 109.96 -22.16 -57.22
C ARG A 181 109.46 -20.84 -56.62
N GLN A 182 110.10 -19.71 -56.95
CA GLN A 182 109.68 -18.39 -56.50
C GLN A 182 108.28 -18.02 -57.01
N ALA A 183 107.97 -18.27 -58.28
CA ALA A 183 106.65 -18.03 -58.85
C ALA A 183 105.56 -18.91 -58.20
N SER A 184 105.88 -20.17 -57.89
CA SER A 184 104.96 -21.06 -57.16
C SER A 184 104.74 -20.61 -55.71
N LEU A 185 105.76 -20.07 -55.04
CA LEU A 185 105.63 -19.53 -53.68
C LEU A 185 104.79 -18.24 -53.69
N LYS A 186 105.07 -17.31 -54.60
CA LYS A 186 104.28 -16.09 -54.78
C LYS A 186 102.80 -16.41 -55.03
N ARG A 187 102.48 -17.36 -55.91
CA ARG A 187 101.07 -17.79 -56.14
C ARG A 187 100.41 -18.39 -54.91
N ARG A 188 101.16 -19.07 -54.03
CA ARG A 188 100.64 -19.59 -52.76
C ARG A 188 100.40 -18.48 -51.76
N GLU A 189 101.32 -17.53 -51.67
CA GLU A 189 101.19 -16.34 -50.81
C GLU A 189 100.03 -15.45 -51.25
N GLU A 190 99.87 -15.20 -52.55
CA GLU A 190 98.74 -14.46 -53.11
C GLU A 190 97.40 -15.13 -52.80
N ARG A 191 97.31 -16.47 -52.94
CA ARG A 191 96.09 -17.22 -52.58
C ARG A 191 95.81 -17.18 -51.08
N LYS A 192 96.85 -17.21 -50.25
CA LYS A 192 96.70 -17.09 -48.79
C LYS A 192 96.22 -15.69 -48.41
N ALA A 193 96.81 -14.65 -49.00
CA ALA A 193 96.40 -13.26 -48.81
C ALA A 193 94.97 -13.01 -49.30
N GLN A 194 94.54 -13.62 -50.41
CA GLN A 194 93.15 -13.55 -50.88
C GLN A 194 92.16 -14.18 -49.88
N ARG A 195 92.46 -15.38 -49.37
CA ARG A 195 91.62 -16.01 -48.35
C ARG A 195 91.55 -15.21 -47.05
N GLU A 196 92.68 -14.64 -46.62
CA GLU A 196 92.72 -13.78 -45.45
C GLU A 196 91.86 -12.52 -45.64
N LYS A 197 91.88 -11.92 -46.84
CA LYS A 197 90.98 -10.80 -47.19
C LYS A 197 89.51 -11.21 -47.16
N GLU A 198 89.16 -12.33 -47.79
CA GLU A 198 87.78 -12.85 -47.80
C GLU A 198 87.29 -13.19 -46.37
N ASP A 199 88.14 -13.75 -45.53
CA ASP A 199 87.83 -14.06 -44.14
C ASP A 199 87.61 -12.79 -43.30
N VAL A 200 88.43 -11.74 -43.53
CA VAL A 200 88.25 -10.43 -42.90
C VAL A 200 86.94 -9.78 -43.34
N GLU A 201 86.64 -9.73 -44.64
CA GLU A 201 85.38 -9.20 -45.17
C GLU A 201 84.16 -9.94 -44.61
N LYS A 202 84.24 -11.28 -44.53
CA LYS A 202 83.18 -12.11 -43.94
C LYS A 202 82.99 -11.84 -42.45
N MET A 203 84.06 -11.55 -41.72
CA MET A 203 83.98 -11.16 -40.31
C MET A 203 83.38 -9.76 -40.12
N GLU A 204 83.71 -8.81 -40.99
CA GLU A 204 83.12 -7.47 -41.01
C GLU A 204 81.62 -7.52 -41.32
N LEU A 205 81.20 -8.28 -42.34
CA LEU A 205 79.78 -8.48 -42.65
C LEU A 205 79.01 -9.10 -41.49
N LYS A 206 79.59 -10.09 -40.79
CA LYS A 206 79.00 -10.66 -39.57
C LYS A 206 78.89 -9.64 -38.45
N ARG A 207 79.85 -8.72 -38.30
CA ARG A 207 79.81 -7.64 -37.31
C ARG A 207 78.69 -6.66 -37.62
N ILE A 208 78.61 -6.17 -38.86
CA ILE A 208 77.55 -5.25 -39.32
C ILE A 208 76.16 -5.89 -39.13
N ALA A 209 75.99 -7.16 -39.51
CA ALA A 209 74.73 -7.87 -39.31
C ALA A 209 74.34 -8.02 -37.82
N ARG A 210 75.31 -8.19 -36.92
CA ARG A 210 75.06 -8.21 -35.47
C ARG A 210 74.67 -6.84 -34.94
N GLU A 211 75.29 -5.76 -35.43
CA GLU A 211 74.96 -4.38 -35.06
C GLU A 211 73.54 -4.03 -35.52
N MET A 212 73.17 -4.31 -36.78
CA MET A 212 71.81 -4.12 -37.29
C MET A 212 70.75 -4.87 -36.48
N ARG A 213 71.01 -6.13 -36.09
CA ARG A 213 70.11 -6.90 -35.22
C ARG A 213 69.97 -6.31 -33.82
N LYS A 214 71.05 -5.75 -33.26
CA LYS A 214 70.99 -5.05 -31.97
C LYS A 214 70.16 -3.78 -32.07
N GLU A 215 70.32 -3.01 -33.13
CA GLU A 215 69.52 -1.80 -33.38
C GLU A 215 68.04 -2.12 -33.58
N GLN A 216 67.71 -3.16 -34.36
CA GLN A 216 66.32 -3.61 -34.53
C GLN A 216 65.68 -3.99 -33.19
N ARG A 217 66.36 -4.80 -32.37
CA ARG A 217 65.87 -5.16 -31.02
C ARG A 217 65.72 -3.93 -30.12
N ALA A 218 66.62 -2.95 -30.23
CA ALA A 218 66.51 -1.71 -29.48
C ALA A 218 65.29 -0.89 -29.90
N LYS A 219 65.00 -0.81 -31.22
CA LYS A 219 63.79 -0.17 -31.76
C LYS A 219 62.52 -0.88 -31.29
N GLU A 220 62.46 -2.21 -31.39
CA GLU A 220 61.31 -3.01 -30.91
C GLU A 220 61.06 -2.82 -29.41
N LEU A 221 62.11 -2.79 -28.58
CA LEU A 221 61.98 -2.52 -27.15
C LEU A 221 61.46 -1.11 -26.86
N MET A 222 61.91 -0.10 -27.62
CA MET A 222 61.44 1.27 -27.49
C MET A 222 59.98 1.41 -27.92
N GLU A 223 59.60 0.77 -29.02
CA GLU A 223 58.21 0.72 -29.51
C GLU A 223 57.28 0.04 -28.50
N ARG A 224 57.71 -1.09 -27.93
CA ARG A 224 56.95 -1.76 -26.87
C ARG A 224 56.77 -0.87 -25.64
N ARG A 225 57.83 -0.20 -25.18
CA ARG A 225 57.73 0.74 -24.05
C ARG A 225 56.80 1.91 -24.35
N PHE A 226 56.86 2.44 -25.57
CA PHE A 226 55.97 3.51 -26.02
C PHE A 226 54.51 3.06 -26.01
N LEU A 227 54.21 1.87 -26.53
CA LEU A 227 52.87 1.27 -26.48
C LEU A 227 52.39 1.05 -25.04
N GLU A 228 53.25 0.55 -24.14
CA GLU A 228 52.92 0.39 -22.72
C GLU A 228 52.64 1.76 -22.04
N GLU A 229 53.33 2.83 -22.44
CA GLU A 229 53.10 4.19 -21.94
C GLU A 229 51.76 4.75 -22.44
N VAL A 230 51.46 4.56 -23.73
CA VAL A 230 50.18 4.96 -24.35
C VAL A 230 49.01 4.20 -23.73
N GLU A 231 49.14 2.89 -23.52
CA GLU A 231 48.11 2.09 -22.86
C GLU A 231 47.89 2.55 -21.42
N LYS A 232 48.95 2.91 -20.68
CA LYS A 232 48.82 3.50 -19.34
C LYS A 232 48.09 4.84 -19.36
N GLN A 233 48.37 5.69 -20.34
CA GLN A 233 47.66 6.96 -20.51
C GLN A 233 46.18 6.75 -20.82
N GLN A 234 45.84 5.86 -21.76
CA GLN A 234 44.46 5.50 -22.07
C GLN A 234 43.72 4.97 -20.84
N ARG A 235 44.33 4.05 -20.08
CA ARG A 235 43.75 3.54 -18.83
C ARG A 235 43.55 4.64 -17.79
N PHE A 236 44.44 5.62 -17.74
CA PHE A 236 44.31 6.75 -16.83
C PHE A 236 43.15 7.66 -17.24
N GLU A 237 43.04 8.00 -18.52
CA GLU A 237 41.93 8.79 -19.08
C GLU A 237 40.58 8.08 -18.88
N GLU A 238 40.49 6.77 -19.15
CA GLU A 238 39.30 5.96 -18.86
C GLU A 238 38.90 6.01 -17.38
N LEU A 239 39.88 5.94 -16.47
CA LEU A 239 39.63 6.03 -15.03
C LEU A 239 39.17 7.43 -14.61
N GLU A 240 39.66 8.48 -15.25
CA GLU A 240 39.19 9.85 -14.99
C GLU A 240 37.74 10.03 -15.46
N LEU A 241 37.41 9.57 -16.68
CA LEU A 241 36.05 9.58 -17.19
C LEU A 241 35.08 8.82 -16.27
N MET A 242 35.47 7.62 -15.81
CA MET A 242 34.67 6.84 -14.85
C MET A 242 34.42 7.59 -13.54
N ARG A 243 35.43 8.32 -13.04
CA ARG A 243 35.27 9.14 -11.82
C ARG A 243 34.36 10.33 -12.06
N GLU A 244 34.38 10.92 -13.25
CA GLU A 244 33.50 12.02 -13.62
C GLU A 244 32.05 11.56 -13.76
N GLU A 245 31.81 10.43 -14.41
CA GLU A 245 30.49 9.79 -14.50
C GLU A 245 29.94 9.41 -13.12
N ASP A 246 30.77 8.87 -12.22
CA ASP A 246 30.36 8.57 -10.84
C ASP A 246 30.03 9.85 -10.06
N ARG A 247 30.81 10.94 -10.26
CA ARG A 247 30.48 12.25 -9.66
C ARG A 247 29.15 12.79 -10.17
N LEU A 248 28.88 12.72 -11.48
CA LEU A 248 27.63 13.15 -12.08
C LEU A 248 26.45 12.31 -11.59
N SER A 249 26.60 10.99 -11.59
CA SER A 249 25.60 10.04 -11.08
C SER A 249 25.26 10.31 -9.62
N ARG A 250 26.26 10.56 -8.77
CA ARG A 250 26.05 10.94 -7.36
C ARG A 250 25.36 12.29 -7.21
N ARG A 251 25.64 13.27 -8.08
CA ARG A 251 24.95 14.57 -8.06
C ARG A 251 23.48 14.39 -8.46
N TRP A 252 23.21 13.64 -9.52
CA TRP A 252 21.87 13.34 -9.99
C TRP A 252 21.06 12.58 -8.93
N ALA A 253 21.63 11.54 -8.33
CA ALA A 253 21.01 10.79 -7.25
C ALA A 253 20.74 11.65 -6.00
N LYS A 254 21.61 12.62 -5.69
CA LYS A 254 21.38 13.59 -4.61
C LYS A 254 20.23 14.55 -4.95
N GLN A 255 20.12 14.97 -6.21
CA GLN A 255 19.05 15.85 -6.67
C GLN A 255 17.69 15.14 -6.63
N LEU A 256 17.59 13.93 -7.20
CA LEU A 256 16.39 13.09 -7.11
C LEU A 256 15.96 12.85 -5.65
N ASN A 257 16.91 12.57 -4.75
CA ASN A 257 16.61 12.41 -3.33
C ASN A 257 16.11 13.70 -2.66
N ARG A 258 16.55 14.88 -3.12
CA ARG A 258 16.05 16.17 -2.61
C ARG A 258 14.63 16.44 -3.13
N GLU A 259 14.39 16.19 -4.40
CA GLU A 259 13.08 16.32 -5.04
C GLU A 259 12.06 15.36 -4.42
N ALA A 260 12.43 14.09 -4.23
CA ALA A 260 11.59 13.11 -3.55
C ALA A 260 11.23 13.54 -2.11
N LYS A 261 12.21 14.08 -1.36
CA LYS A 261 11.94 14.63 -0.02
C LYS A 261 11.09 15.89 -0.03
N HIS A 262 11.16 16.69 -1.10
CA HIS A 262 10.30 17.85 -1.27
C HIS A 262 8.85 17.43 -1.51
N MET A 263 8.64 16.53 -2.48
CA MET A 263 7.34 15.93 -2.77
C MET A 263 6.73 15.26 -1.54
N GLU A 264 7.51 14.48 -0.78
CA GLU A 264 7.04 13.85 0.46
C GLU A 264 6.58 14.88 1.50
N ARG A 265 7.21 16.06 1.57
CA ARG A 265 6.79 17.14 2.47
C ARG A 265 5.51 17.81 1.99
N GLU A 266 5.39 18.06 0.69
CA GLU A 266 4.18 18.63 0.09
C GLU A 266 2.99 17.68 0.25
N GLU A 267 3.17 16.38 0.01
CA GLU A 267 2.14 15.36 0.25
C GLU A 267 1.72 15.32 1.73
N LYS A 268 2.68 15.42 2.67
CA LYS A 268 2.35 15.49 4.11
C LYS A 268 1.58 16.75 4.47
N LEU A 269 1.92 17.89 3.88
CA LEU A 269 1.19 19.14 4.08
C LEU A 269 -0.22 19.05 3.50
N ALA A 270 -0.36 18.57 2.26
CA ALA A 270 -1.65 18.35 1.63
C ALA A 270 -2.53 17.37 2.41
N ALA A 271 -1.95 16.26 2.89
CA ALA A 271 -2.67 15.30 3.74
C ALA A 271 -3.12 15.92 5.06
N LYS A 272 -2.32 16.82 5.66
CA LYS A 272 -2.70 17.54 6.87
C LYS A 272 -3.84 18.52 6.62
N VAL A 273 -3.79 19.30 5.53
CA VAL A 273 -4.86 20.22 5.14
C VAL A 273 -6.16 19.45 4.88
N LYS A 274 -6.09 18.35 4.13
CA LYS A 274 -7.25 17.49 3.86
C LYS A 274 -7.85 16.91 5.14
N LEU A 275 -7.02 16.48 6.10
CA LEU A 275 -7.50 16.01 7.39
C LEU A 275 -8.18 17.13 8.20
N GLU A 276 -7.66 18.36 8.15
CA GLU A 276 -8.31 19.52 8.80
C GLU A 276 -9.66 19.86 8.14
N GLU A 277 -9.75 19.80 6.81
CA GLU A 277 -11.00 19.94 6.06
C GLU A 277 -12.03 18.85 6.42
N ASP A 278 -11.62 17.58 6.42
CA ASP A 278 -12.47 16.44 6.81
C ASP A 278 -12.96 16.55 8.26
N MET A 279 -12.10 17.04 9.17
CA MET A 279 -12.48 17.29 10.56
C MET A 279 -13.47 18.45 10.68
N TRP A 280 -13.31 19.49 9.87
CA TRP A 280 -14.21 20.64 9.83
C TRP A 280 -15.59 20.25 9.26
N THR A 281 -15.64 19.54 8.13
CA THR A 281 -16.89 19.06 7.54
C THR A 281 -17.65 18.15 8.50
N LYS A 282 -16.96 17.19 9.13
CA LYS A 282 -17.56 16.31 10.15
C LYS A 282 -18.10 17.09 11.35
N ARG A 283 -17.41 18.15 11.79
CA ARG A 283 -17.90 19.03 12.87
C ARG A 283 -19.15 19.81 12.44
N MET A 284 -19.21 20.27 11.20
CA MET A 284 -20.38 20.96 10.64
C MET A 284 -21.57 20.01 10.49
N GLU A 285 -21.36 18.78 10.02
CA GLU A 285 -22.40 17.74 9.96
C GLU A 285 -22.94 17.39 11.35
N MET A 286 -22.05 17.22 12.34
CA MET A 286 -22.47 17.00 13.73
C MET A 286 -23.31 18.16 14.27
N ARG A 287 -22.93 19.41 13.96
CA ARG A 287 -23.71 20.59 14.36
C ARG A 287 -25.07 20.64 13.65
N ARG A 288 -25.12 20.31 12.35
CA ARG A 288 -26.36 20.24 11.58
C ARG A 288 -27.29 19.15 12.11
N GLY A 289 -26.75 17.95 12.32
CA GLY A 289 -27.48 16.82 12.89
C GLY A 289 -27.97 17.09 14.32
N ALA A 290 -27.19 17.80 15.14
CA ALA A 290 -27.64 18.24 16.46
C ALA A 290 -28.78 19.26 16.39
N SER A 291 -28.75 20.19 15.43
CA SER A 291 -29.83 21.15 15.20
C SER A 291 -31.10 20.46 14.71
N GLU A 292 -30.97 19.55 13.72
CA GLU A 292 -32.07 18.73 13.22
C GLU A 292 -32.69 17.87 14.34
N TRP A 293 -31.85 17.24 15.17
CA TRP A 293 -32.31 16.48 16.33
C TRP A 293 -33.03 17.36 17.35
N TYR A 294 -32.50 18.55 17.64
CA TYR A 294 -33.14 19.50 18.56
C TYR A 294 -34.49 19.98 18.02
N GLU A 295 -34.60 20.27 16.72
CA GLU A 295 -35.87 20.63 16.08
C GLU A 295 -36.89 19.49 16.12
N VAL A 296 -36.46 18.27 15.82
CA VAL A 296 -37.33 17.08 15.85
C VAL A 296 -37.79 16.79 17.28
N GLU A 297 -36.90 16.86 18.26
CA GLU A 297 -37.22 16.64 19.66
C GLU A 297 -38.16 17.74 20.18
N THR A 298 -37.91 19.00 19.82
CA THR A 298 -38.80 20.12 20.16
C THR A 298 -40.19 19.93 19.54
N ARG A 299 -40.28 19.50 18.28
CA ARG A 299 -41.57 19.16 17.64
C ARG A 299 -42.26 17.99 18.33
N ARG A 300 -41.51 16.97 18.79
CA ARG A 300 -42.06 15.85 19.54
C ARG A 300 -42.63 16.30 20.89
N VAL A 301 -41.87 17.11 21.62
CA VAL A 301 -42.27 17.69 22.91
C VAL A 301 -43.50 18.57 22.75
N ASN A 302 -43.54 19.43 21.73
CA ASN A 302 -44.71 20.27 21.45
C ASN A 302 -45.94 19.43 21.09
N ARG A 303 -45.82 18.39 20.26
CA ARG A 303 -46.92 17.46 19.96
C ARG A 303 -47.36 16.64 21.18
N GLU A 304 -46.44 16.32 22.10
CA GLU A 304 -46.79 15.68 23.37
C GLU A 304 -47.48 16.65 24.33
N ALA A 305 -47.08 17.93 24.34
CA ALA A 305 -47.73 18.98 25.10
C ALA A 305 -49.14 19.26 24.58
N GLU A 306 -49.31 19.42 23.25
CA GLU A 306 -50.61 19.55 22.59
C GLU A 306 -51.50 18.33 22.88
N ARG A 307 -50.98 17.10 22.80
CA ARG A 307 -51.74 15.90 23.17
C ARG A 307 -52.13 15.88 24.64
N LYS A 308 -51.26 16.33 25.54
CA LYS A 308 -51.58 16.43 26.98
C LYS A 308 -52.61 17.52 27.23
N GLU A 309 -52.57 18.62 26.50
CA GLU A 309 -53.54 19.70 26.55
C GLU A 309 -54.88 19.27 25.98
N GLU A 310 -54.91 18.58 24.83
CA GLU A 310 -56.10 17.93 24.28
C GLU A 310 -56.66 16.85 25.20
N GLU A 311 -55.80 16.03 25.82
CA GLU A 311 -56.23 15.03 26.81
C GLU A 311 -56.77 15.70 28.08
N ALA A 312 -56.17 16.79 28.55
CA ALA A 312 -56.63 17.56 29.70
C ALA A 312 -57.97 18.24 29.39
N LEU A 313 -58.08 18.90 28.24
CA LEU A 313 -59.29 19.51 27.72
C LEU A 313 -60.38 18.46 27.48
N SER A 314 -60.02 17.27 26.98
CA SER A 314 -60.93 16.13 26.82
C SER A 314 -61.38 15.55 28.17
N ARG A 315 -60.48 15.49 29.17
CA ARG A 315 -60.83 15.09 30.55
C ARG A 315 -61.74 16.11 31.24
N GLU A 316 -61.57 17.40 30.97
CA GLU A 316 -62.40 18.49 31.50
C GLU A 316 -63.77 18.56 30.80
N LEU A 317 -63.82 18.45 29.46
CA LEU A 317 -65.08 18.42 28.71
C LEU A 317 -65.89 17.13 28.92
N TYR A 318 -65.21 16.01 29.21
CA TYR A 318 -65.84 14.69 29.35
C TYR A 318 -65.28 13.97 30.59
N PRO A 319 -65.76 14.29 31.80
CA PRO A 319 -65.43 13.51 32.98
C PRO A 319 -65.77 12.04 32.72
N VAL A 320 -64.86 11.13 33.09
CA VAL A 320 -65.05 9.66 32.96
C VAL A 320 -66.35 9.30 33.66
N ARG A 321 -67.43 9.18 32.88
CA ARG A 321 -68.73 8.77 33.39
C ARG A 321 -68.55 7.38 33.97
N GLN A 322 -68.95 7.19 35.23
CA GLN A 322 -68.97 5.87 35.83
C GLN A 322 -69.94 5.01 35.04
N VAL A 323 -69.39 4.14 34.20
CA VAL A 323 -70.16 3.14 33.48
C VAL A 323 -70.56 2.07 34.50
N ASN A 324 -71.87 1.91 34.72
CA ASN A 324 -72.45 0.89 35.59
C ASN A 324 -72.33 -0.52 34.96
N LEU A 325 -71.10 -0.95 34.68
CA LEU A 325 -70.76 -2.29 34.24
C LEU A 325 -69.70 -2.91 35.16
N PRO A 326 -69.75 -4.24 35.38
CA PRO A 326 -68.69 -4.94 36.09
C PRO A 326 -67.34 -4.66 35.43
N PHE A 327 -66.29 -4.44 36.22
CA PHE A 327 -64.97 -4.06 35.71
C PHE A 327 -63.88 -5.07 36.09
N VAL A 328 -62.88 -5.15 35.23
CA VAL A 328 -61.62 -5.84 35.46
C VAL A 328 -60.55 -4.78 35.69
N ARG A 329 -59.98 -4.76 36.90
CA ARG A 329 -58.90 -3.83 37.24
C ARG A 329 -57.56 -4.51 37.00
N ILE A 330 -56.80 -3.99 36.05
CA ILE A 330 -55.44 -4.45 35.76
C ILE A 330 -54.46 -3.58 36.55
N SER A 331 -53.78 -4.18 37.52
CA SER A 331 -52.71 -3.51 38.25
C SER A 331 -51.51 -3.29 37.34
N ASN A 332 -50.87 -2.12 37.46
CA ASN A 332 -49.58 -1.89 36.81
C ASN A 332 -48.54 -2.87 37.37
N ALA A 333 -47.85 -3.58 36.48
CA ALA A 333 -46.81 -4.53 36.85
C ALA A 333 -45.72 -3.83 37.68
N LYS A 334 -45.49 -4.31 38.91
CA LYS A 334 -44.43 -3.82 39.82
C LYS A 334 -43.12 -4.62 39.68
N GLY A 335 -43.06 -5.60 38.76
CA GLY A 335 -41.97 -6.57 38.63
C GLY A 335 -41.27 -6.56 37.25
N LYS A 336 -40.10 -7.22 37.18
CA LYS A 336 -39.26 -7.42 35.99
C LYS A 336 -39.91 -8.39 34.98
N ASP A 337 -41.11 -8.10 34.52
CA ASP A 337 -41.77 -8.91 33.47
C ASP A 337 -41.06 -8.71 32.14
N LYS A 338 -40.79 -9.81 31.43
CA LYS A 338 -40.09 -9.76 30.15
C LYS A 338 -41.03 -9.24 29.07
N MET A 339 -40.58 -8.24 28.31
CA MET A 339 -41.32 -7.79 27.12
C MET A 339 -41.27 -8.85 26.02
N LYS A 340 -42.42 -9.13 25.42
CA LYS A 340 -42.53 -10.07 24.29
C LYS A 340 -43.63 -9.61 23.34
N LEU A 341 -43.37 -9.72 22.04
CA LEU A 341 -44.33 -9.36 21.00
C LEU A 341 -45.63 -10.15 21.14
N SER A 342 -46.79 -9.46 21.04
CA SER A 342 -48.11 -10.07 21.23
C SER A 342 -48.38 -11.27 20.32
N SER A 343 -47.86 -11.23 19.08
CA SER A 343 -48.02 -12.30 18.09
C SER A 343 -47.34 -13.63 18.48
N LEU A 344 -46.39 -13.58 19.43
CA LEU A 344 -45.66 -14.75 19.96
C LEU A 344 -46.25 -15.27 21.28
N LEU A 345 -47.33 -14.66 21.76
CA LEU A 345 -47.99 -15.01 23.01
C LEU A 345 -49.28 -15.77 22.74
N LYS A 346 -49.50 -16.84 23.50
CA LYS A 346 -50.72 -17.64 23.45
C LYS A 346 -51.73 -17.11 24.46
N VAL A 347 -52.95 -16.85 24.00
CA VAL A 347 -54.08 -16.39 24.81
C VAL A 347 -54.93 -17.59 25.22
N ASP A 348 -55.26 -17.71 26.50
CA ASP A 348 -56.30 -18.65 26.94
C ASP A 348 -57.68 -18.02 26.74
N ALA A 349 -58.19 -18.15 25.52
CA ALA A 349 -59.43 -17.47 25.13
C ALA A 349 -60.66 -17.97 25.91
N ASN A 350 -60.69 -19.25 26.32
CA ASN A 350 -61.83 -19.81 27.03
C ASN A 350 -61.88 -19.31 28.48
N LEU A 351 -60.74 -19.35 29.17
CA LEU A 351 -60.62 -18.80 30.52
C LEU A 351 -60.92 -17.29 30.53
N PHE A 352 -60.32 -16.57 29.58
CA PHE A 352 -60.56 -15.14 29.43
C PHE A 352 -62.04 -14.84 29.16
N HIS A 353 -62.67 -15.58 28.24
CA HIS A 353 -64.05 -15.37 27.87
C HIS A 353 -65.00 -15.50 29.07
N GLY A 354 -64.89 -16.60 29.83
CA GLY A 354 -65.76 -16.84 30.99
C GLY A 354 -65.62 -15.77 32.07
N PHE A 355 -64.42 -15.22 32.27
CA PHE A 355 -64.19 -14.19 33.26
C PHE A 355 -64.58 -12.78 32.80
N SER A 356 -64.47 -12.47 31.51
CA SER A 356 -64.48 -11.07 31.03
C SER A 356 -65.71 -10.65 30.23
N LEU A 357 -66.59 -11.57 29.82
CA LEU A 357 -67.73 -11.25 28.96
C LEU A 357 -68.62 -10.14 29.58
N GLY A 358 -68.85 -9.07 28.82
CA GLY A 358 -69.65 -7.92 29.25
C GLY A 358 -68.98 -7.00 30.29
N LYS A 359 -67.71 -7.25 30.64
CA LYS A 359 -66.96 -6.44 31.61
C LYS A 359 -66.13 -5.35 30.91
N GLN A 360 -65.95 -4.23 31.62
CA GLN A 360 -65.07 -3.14 31.21
C GLN A 360 -63.65 -3.30 31.76
N PHE A 361 -62.65 -2.82 31.03
CA PHE A 361 -61.24 -2.92 31.44
C PHE A 361 -60.69 -1.58 31.91
N LEU A 362 -60.13 -1.56 33.12
CA LEU A 362 -59.55 -0.37 33.75
C LEU A 362 -58.07 -0.58 34.09
N PRO A 363 -57.20 0.46 33.94
CA PRO A 363 -57.51 1.82 33.46
C PRO A 363 -57.94 1.87 31.97
N PRO A 364 -58.63 2.92 31.50
CA PRO A 364 -59.07 3.00 30.10
C PRO A 364 -57.88 2.90 29.12
N GLY A 365 -58.08 2.16 28.03
CA GLY A 365 -57.10 2.04 26.94
C GLY A 365 -56.75 0.60 26.55
N LYS A 366 -56.15 0.44 25.37
CA LYS A 366 -55.78 -0.87 24.80
C LYS A 366 -54.76 -1.60 25.68
N ASN A 367 -53.87 -0.88 26.36
CA ASN A 367 -52.87 -1.44 27.26
C ASN A 367 -53.47 -2.37 28.32
N SER A 368 -54.59 -1.98 28.93
CA SER A 368 -55.24 -2.79 29.96
C SER A 368 -55.83 -4.07 29.39
N VAL A 369 -56.44 -4.00 28.21
CA VAL A 369 -56.98 -5.18 27.52
C VAL A 369 -55.85 -6.11 27.09
N MET A 370 -54.81 -5.58 26.46
CA MET A 370 -53.67 -6.37 25.99
C MET A 370 -52.97 -7.06 27.16
N ARG A 371 -52.80 -6.39 28.31
CA ARG A 371 -52.26 -7.03 29.52
C ARG A 371 -53.19 -8.08 30.09
N ALA A 372 -54.50 -7.86 30.08
CA ALA A 372 -55.46 -8.84 30.59
C ALA A 372 -55.49 -10.13 29.76
N LEU A 373 -55.21 -10.03 28.46
CA LEU A 373 -55.08 -11.18 27.55
C LEU A 373 -53.71 -11.86 27.62
N CYS A 374 -52.70 -11.16 28.14
CA CYS A 374 -51.33 -11.65 28.18
C CYS A 374 -51.18 -12.74 29.26
N PRO A 375 -50.50 -13.86 28.96
CA PRO A 375 -50.17 -14.83 29.99
C PRO A 375 -49.26 -14.21 31.06
N GLY A 376 -49.39 -14.68 32.30
CA GLY A 376 -48.61 -14.18 33.44
C GLY A 376 -47.09 -14.26 33.21
N GLY A 377 -46.35 -13.25 33.69
CA GLY A 377 -44.90 -13.17 33.60
C GLY A 377 -44.35 -12.49 32.34
N TYR A 378 -45.23 -12.03 31.44
CA TYR A 378 -44.87 -11.27 30.24
C TYR A 378 -45.62 -9.95 30.17
N ASN A 379 -45.01 -8.95 29.53
CA ASN A 379 -45.69 -7.75 29.08
C ASN A 379 -45.80 -7.77 27.54
N PRO A 380 -47.02 -7.59 26.99
CA PRO A 380 -47.20 -7.62 25.55
C PRO A 380 -46.64 -6.35 24.93
N GLU A 381 -45.77 -6.50 23.93
CA GLU A 381 -45.37 -5.42 23.04
C GLU A 381 -46.32 -5.41 21.83
N PHE A 382 -46.95 -4.26 21.57
CA PHE A 382 -47.94 -4.09 20.51
C PHE A 382 -48.00 -2.63 20.04
N ARG A 383 -48.58 -2.40 18.85
CA ARG A 383 -48.78 -1.06 18.30
C ARG A 383 -50.02 -0.41 18.92
N SER A 384 -49.92 0.75 19.55
CA SER A 384 -51.08 1.44 20.15
C SER A 384 -52.16 1.82 19.14
N ASP A 385 -51.73 2.15 17.92
CA ASP A 385 -52.58 2.85 16.95
C ASP A 385 -53.52 1.90 16.21
N GLY A 386 -53.25 0.59 16.28
CA GLY A 386 -53.96 -0.38 15.47
C GLY A 386 -55.25 -0.95 16.05
N ASP A 387 -56.24 -1.17 15.19
CA ASP A 387 -57.54 -1.73 15.55
C ASP A 387 -57.53 -3.26 15.53
N ILE A 388 -56.56 -3.88 14.85
CA ILE A 388 -56.35 -5.33 14.92
C ILE A 388 -55.04 -5.67 15.61
N HIS A 389 -55.10 -6.58 16.58
CA HIS A 389 -53.92 -7.24 17.12
C HIS A 389 -53.98 -8.75 16.96
N ALA A 390 -52.90 -9.30 16.44
CA ALA A 390 -52.72 -10.71 16.23
C ALA A 390 -51.95 -11.32 17.42
N TRP A 391 -52.48 -12.40 17.98
CA TRP A 391 -51.85 -13.25 19.00
C TRP A 391 -51.42 -14.57 18.37
N GLN A 392 -50.74 -15.47 19.08
CA GLN A 392 -50.31 -16.74 18.49
C GLN A 392 -51.51 -17.60 18.03
N ASN A 393 -52.58 -17.63 18.83
CA ASN A 393 -53.77 -18.48 18.60
C ASN A 393 -55.10 -17.70 18.52
N ALA A 394 -55.06 -16.37 18.62
CA ALA A 394 -56.24 -15.53 18.59
C ALA A 394 -55.99 -14.23 17.80
N ILE A 395 -57.06 -13.54 17.47
CA ILE A 395 -57.05 -12.18 16.92
C ILE A 395 -58.01 -11.34 17.75
N THR A 396 -57.63 -10.12 18.06
CA THR A 396 -58.45 -9.16 18.79
C THR A 396 -58.74 -7.96 17.91
N ILE A 397 -60.02 -7.61 17.81
CA ILE A 397 -60.50 -6.41 17.11
C ILE A 397 -60.93 -5.39 18.15
N PHE A 398 -60.38 -4.18 18.05
CA PHE A 398 -60.73 -3.01 18.84
C PHE A 398 -61.58 -2.07 17.98
N MET A 399 -62.77 -1.73 18.47
CA MET A 399 -63.65 -0.78 17.82
C MET A 399 -63.67 0.53 18.59
N ASN A 400 -63.00 1.53 18.01
CA ASN A 400 -62.96 2.88 18.58
C ASN A 400 -64.06 3.70 17.92
N ALA A 401 -65.07 4.11 18.69
CA ALA A 401 -66.07 5.05 18.22
C ALA A 401 -65.96 6.38 18.97
N THR A 402 -66.18 7.45 18.22
CA THR A 402 -66.22 8.82 18.72
C THR A 402 -67.60 9.21 19.25
N SER A 403 -68.67 8.48 18.88
CA SER A 403 -70.06 8.76 19.29
C SER A 403 -70.91 7.50 19.39
N GLY A 404 -71.97 7.54 20.20
CA GLY A 404 -72.93 6.43 20.32
C GLY A 404 -73.74 6.16 19.04
N LEU A 405 -73.88 7.17 18.17
CA LEU A 405 -74.51 7.02 16.85
C LEU A 405 -73.78 5.99 15.98
N PHE A 406 -72.45 5.92 16.06
CA PHE A 406 -71.67 4.94 15.32
C PHE A 406 -72.09 3.51 15.67
N TYR A 407 -72.23 3.19 16.96
CA TYR A 407 -72.64 1.86 17.40
C TYR A 407 -74.10 1.54 17.05
N ARG A 408 -74.97 2.55 17.01
CA ARG A 408 -76.39 2.35 16.64
C ARG A 408 -76.55 1.79 15.24
N TYR A 409 -75.78 2.30 14.28
CA TYR A 409 -75.83 1.90 12.87
C TYR A 409 -74.89 0.75 12.52
N MET A 410 -73.83 0.54 13.29
CA MET A 410 -72.84 -0.50 13.02
C MET A 410 -73.41 -1.91 13.26
N PHE A 411 -74.10 -2.13 14.37
CA PHE A 411 -74.63 -3.44 14.74
C PHE A 411 -76.07 -3.63 14.25
N GLN A 412 -76.28 -4.67 13.45
CA GLN A 412 -77.58 -5.07 12.92
C GLN A 412 -78.11 -6.28 13.70
N GLU A 413 -79.39 -6.24 14.04
CA GLU A 413 -80.09 -7.32 14.75
C GLU A 413 -81.11 -7.96 13.83
N VAL A 414 -81.02 -9.29 13.70
CA VAL A 414 -81.96 -10.08 12.89
C VAL A 414 -82.39 -11.30 13.69
N THR A 415 -83.67 -11.66 13.58
CA THR A 415 -84.19 -12.90 14.18
C THR A 415 -84.35 -13.94 13.09
N ILE A 416 -83.61 -15.04 13.19
CA ILE A 416 -83.63 -16.16 12.24
C ILE A 416 -84.02 -17.40 13.02
N ARG A 417 -85.06 -18.11 12.57
CA ARG A 417 -85.55 -19.35 13.22
C ARG A 417 -85.80 -19.17 14.73
N GLY A 418 -86.33 -18.00 15.12
CA GLY A 418 -86.61 -17.66 16.52
C GLY A 418 -85.39 -17.32 17.38
N ARG A 419 -84.17 -17.34 16.83
CA ARG A 419 -82.94 -16.94 17.53
C ARG A 419 -82.52 -15.54 17.09
N LYS A 420 -82.07 -14.73 18.05
CA LYS A 420 -81.52 -13.40 17.78
C LYS A 420 -80.07 -13.53 17.36
N HIS A 421 -79.72 -12.86 16.27
CA HIS A 421 -78.37 -12.75 15.76
C HIS A 421 -77.98 -11.29 15.66
N VAL A 422 -76.78 -10.96 16.12
CA VAL A 422 -76.14 -9.66 15.90
C VAL A 422 -74.98 -9.85 14.95
N PHE A 423 -74.96 -9.05 13.90
CA PHE A 423 -73.82 -8.98 13.00
C PHE A 423 -73.52 -7.53 12.65
N PHE A 424 -72.31 -7.28 12.19
CA PHE A 424 -71.90 -5.95 11.77
C PHE A 424 -70.92 -6.05 10.62
N ARG A 425 -70.77 -4.93 9.92
CA ARG A 425 -69.79 -4.79 8.86
C ARG A 425 -68.67 -3.87 9.31
N TRP A 426 -67.46 -4.22 8.94
CA TRP A 426 -66.26 -3.53 9.37
C TRP A 426 -65.39 -3.20 8.16
N ALA A 427 -65.35 -1.90 7.85
CA ALA A 427 -64.67 -1.34 6.67
C ALA A 427 -63.33 -0.65 7.00
N ARG A 428 -62.93 -0.60 8.28
CA ARG A 428 -61.63 -0.01 8.70
C ARG A 428 -60.49 -1.01 8.53
N CYS A 429 -60.19 -1.32 7.27
CA CYS A 429 -59.33 -2.46 6.91
C CYS A 429 -57.90 -2.08 6.54
N GLN A 430 -57.46 -0.85 6.80
CA GLN A 430 -56.14 -0.33 6.40
C GLN A 430 -54.98 -1.15 6.99
N GLU A 431 -55.20 -1.81 8.12
CA GLU A 431 -54.19 -2.59 8.85
C GLU A 431 -54.25 -4.09 8.56
N VAL A 432 -55.21 -4.52 7.74
CA VAL A 432 -55.34 -5.93 7.37
C VAL A 432 -54.26 -6.27 6.35
N THR A 433 -53.16 -6.81 6.84
CA THR A 433 -52.09 -7.37 6.00
C THR A 433 -52.49 -8.75 5.44
N PRO A 434 -51.89 -9.21 4.32
CA PRO A 434 -52.18 -10.53 3.77
C PRO A 434 -52.08 -11.68 4.79
N PRO A 435 -51.09 -11.72 5.71
CA PRO A 435 -51.04 -12.74 6.77
C PRO A 435 -52.22 -12.66 7.75
N ILE A 436 -52.71 -11.47 8.08
CA ILE A 436 -53.89 -11.31 8.94
C ILE A 436 -55.14 -11.79 8.20
N LEU A 437 -55.27 -11.48 6.92
CA LEU A 437 -56.36 -11.95 6.07
C LEU A 437 -56.41 -13.50 6.03
N GLU A 438 -55.27 -14.14 5.81
CA GLU A 438 -55.17 -15.61 5.84
C GLU A 438 -55.61 -16.19 7.18
N ARG A 439 -55.21 -15.54 8.29
CA ARG A 439 -55.62 -16.01 9.62
C ARG A 439 -57.10 -15.79 9.90
N LEU A 440 -57.69 -14.69 9.43
CA LEU A 440 -59.14 -14.45 9.54
C LEU A 440 -59.94 -15.52 8.81
N ARG A 441 -59.43 -16.06 7.70
CA ARG A 441 -60.07 -17.20 6.99
C ARG A 441 -60.10 -18.49 7.81
N ARG A 442 -59.22 -18.63 8.82
CA ARG A 442 -59.08 -19.82 9.68
C ARG A 442 -59.78 -19.70 11.04
N VAL A 443 -60.49 -18.60 11.29
CA VAL A 443 -61.23 -18.42 12.56
C VAL A 443 -62.59 -19.12 12.53
N GLN A 444 -63.22 -19.21 13.71
CA GLN A 444 -64.57 -19.76 13.83
C GLN A 444 -65.55 -19.05 12.88
N LYS A 445 -66.35 -19.83 12.15
CA LYS A 445 -67.35 -19.32 11.22
C LYS A 445 -68.65 -18.93 11.93
N GLY A 446 -69.33 -17.92 11.41
CA GLY A 446 -70.69 -17.59 11.81
C GLY A 446 -71.75 -18.39 11.03
N GLU A 447 -73.01 -18.06 11.25
CA GLU A 447 -74.18 -18.62 10.58
C GLU A 447 -74.18 -18.22 9.10
N GLU A 448 -74.25 -19.21 8.22
CA GLU A 448 -74.09 -19.00 6.78
C GLU A 448 -75.18 -18.12 6.16
N GLN A 449 -76.36 -18.06 6.78
CA GLN A 449 -77.50 -17.25 6.32
C GLN A 449 -77.29 -15.75 6.50
N LEU A 450 -76.29 -15.33 7.30
CA LEU A 450 -75.95 -13.92 7.53
C LEU A 450 -74.85 -13.41 6.58
N ARG A 451 -74.43 -14.22 5.60
CA ARG A 451 -73.35 -13.90 4.66
C ARG A 451 -73.79 -12.86 3.62
N PHE A 452 -72.81 -12.25 2.95
CA PHE A 452 -73.09 -11.47 1.74
C PHE A 452 -73.32 -12.42 0.54
N ASP A 453 -74.17 -12.00 -0.40
CA ASP A 453 -74.42 -12.73 -1.65
C ASP A 453 -73.18 -12.81 -2.56
N ASN A 454 -72.36 -11.74 -2.59
CA ASN A 454 -71.15 -11.60 -3.44
C ASN A 454 -69.85 -11.73 -2.63
N ASN A 455 -69.68 -12.82 -1.89
CA ASN A 455 -68.53 -13.02 -1.00
C ASN A 455 -67.44 -13.93 -1.61
N TYR A 456 -66.17 -13.52 -1.48
CA TYR A 456 -65.04 -14.43 -1.71
C TYR A 456 -64.93 -15.41 -0.54
N TYR A 457 -65.17 -16.69 -0.81
CA TYR A 457 -64.86 -17.80 0.07
C TYR A 457 -63.91 -18.74 -0.64
N ASP A 458 -62.62 -18.42 -0.63
CA ASP A 458 -61.61 -19.42 -1.02
C ASP A 458 -61.38 -20.29 0.22
N THR A 459 -62.23 -21.31 0.37
CA THR A 459 -62.00 -22.41 1.31
C THR A 459 -60.60 -22.99 1.12
N PRO A 460 -59.99 -23.46 2.21
CA PRO A 460 -59.95 -24.91 2.35
C PRO A 460 -60.87 -25.38 3.47
N ASN A 461 -61.33 -26.61 3.33
CA ASN A 461 -62.11 -27.37 4.29
C ASN A 461 -61.56 -27.24 5.73
N PRO A 462 -62.44 -27.33 6.75
CA PRO A 462 -62.06 -27.28 8.16
C PRO A 462 -61.40 -28.60 8.55
N THR A 463 -60.15 -28.78 8.17
CA THR A 463 -59.28 -29.85 8.69
C THR A 463 -58.36 -29.34 9.79
N ASP A 464 -58.53 -28.08 10.22
CA ASP A 464 -57.85 -27.57 11.41
C ASP A 464 -58.66 -27.99 12.64
N PRO A 465 -58.15 -28.89 13.50
CA PRO A 465 -58.87 -29.40 14.67
C PRO A 465 -59.17 -28.33 15.73
N LYS A 466 -58.62 -27.11 15.59
CA LYS A 466 -58.82 -25.96 16.49
C LYS A 466 -58.87 -24.64 15.71
N PRO A 467 -60.05 -24.14 15.32
CA PRO A 467 -60.16 -22.85 14.65
C PRO A 467 -59.63 -21.72 15.54
N GLY A 468 -59.03 -20.71 14.91
CA GLY A 468 -58.55 -19.52 15.64
C GLY A 468 -59.71 -18.76 16.30
N THR A 469 -59.45 -18.14 17.45
CA THR A 469 -60.48 -17.33 18.14
C THR A 469 -60.39 -15.86 17.75
N LEU A 470 -61.53 -15.26 17.40
CA LEU A 470 -61.63 -13.83 17.14
C LEU A 470 -62.39 -13.16 18.29
N LEU A 471 -61.82 -12.12 18.89
CA LEU A 471 -62.33 -11.45 20.09
C LEU A 471 -62.69 -9.99 19.77
N LEU A 472 -63.85 -9.54 20.25
CA LEU A 472 -64.32 -8.17 20.05
C LEU A 472 -64.22 -7.34 21.33
N PHE A 473 -63.55 -6.18 21.22
CA PHE A 473 -63.54 -5.14 22.23
C PHE A 473 -64.12 -3.85 21.67
N VAL A 474 -65.16 -3.33 22.32
CA VAL A 474 -65.82 -2.08 21.92
C VAL A 474 -65.45 -1.01 22.92
N GLN A 475 -64.98 0.14 22.44
CA GLN A 475 -64.69 1.28 23.29
C GLN A 475 -65.99 1.96 23.71
N TYR A 476 -66.26 2.09 25.01
CA TYR A 476 -67.28 3.04 25.44
C TYR A 476 -66.86 4.45 24.99
N PRO A 477 -67.74 5.32 24.45
CA PRO A 477 -67.34 6.62 23.91
C PRO A 477 -66.44 7.40 24.88
N LYS A 478 -65.19 7.64 24.46
CA LYS A 478 -64.12 8.29 25.27
C LYS A 478 -63.84 7.61 26.63
N GLY A 479 -64.15 6.32 26.79
CA GLY A 479 -64.04 5.55 28.02
C GLY A 479 -63.33 4.19 27.85
N PRO A 480 -63.55 3.24 28.77
CA PRO A 480 -62.88 1.95 28.77
C PRO A 480 -63.36 1.03 27.65
N TYR A 481 -62.55 0.03 27.32
CA TYR A 481 -62.97 -1.05 26.42
C TYR A 481 -63.83 -2.06 27.17
N ILE A 482 -64.87 -2.54 26.51
CA ILE A 482 -65.78 -3.58 26.98
C ILE A 482 -65.59 -4.80 26.10
N TYR A 483 -65.43 -5.97 26.70
CA TYR A 483 -65.34 -7.22 25.94
C TYR A 483 -66.74 -7.72 25.58
N CYS A 484 -67.03 -7.79 24.27
CA CYS A 484 -68.34 -8.17 23.75
C CYS A 484 -68.46 -9.66 23.43
N GLY A 485 -67.37 -10.42 23.47
CA GLY A 485 -67.38 -11.85 23.18
C GLY A 485 -66.59 -12.23 21.93
N ARG A 486 -66.85 -13.44 21.46
CA ARG A 486 -66.23 -14.05 20.28
C ARG A 486 -67.00 -13.71 19.02
N LEU A 487 -66.25 -13.58 17.94
CA LEU A 487 -66.78 -13.29 16.61
C LEU A 487 -66.72 -14.51 15.71
N GLY A 488 -67.82 -14.70 14.96
CA GLY A 488 -67.92 -15.65 13.86
C GLY A 488 -67.64 -14.93 12.55
N TYR A 489 -66.76 -15.48 11.74
CA TYR A 489 -66.42 -14.91 10.43
C TYR A 489 -67.49 -15.25 9.38
N LEU A 490 -68.02 -14.22 8.71
CA LEU A 490 -69.05 -14.36 7.67
C LEU A 490 -68.52 -14.10 6.24
N GLY A 491 -67.26 -13.71 6.10
CA GLY A 491 -66.62 -13.42 4.81
C GLY A 491 -66.21 -11.97 4.64
N PHE A 492 -65.68 -11.65 3.45
CA PHE A 492 -65.25 -10.30 3.10
C PHE A 492 -65.54 -9.98 1.64
N ARG A 493 -65.72 -8.68 1.37
CA ARG A 493 -65.75 -8.08 0.02
C ARG A 493 -64.43 -7.38 -0.22
N SER A 494 -63.90 -7.44 -1.44
CA SER A 494 -62.59 -6.86 -1.79
C SER A 494 -62.68 -5.41 -2.28
N ASN A 495 -63.84 -4.92 -2.71
CA ASN A 495 -63.99 -3.57 -3.25
C ASN A 495 -65.35 -2.93 -2.88
N PRO A 496 -65.40 -2.00 -1.89
CA PRO A 496 -64.34 -1.69 -0.93
C PRO A 496 -64.05 -2.89 0.00
N LEU A 497 -62.84 -2.93 0.59
CA LEU A 497 -62.45 -4.00 1.52
C LEU A 497 -63.29 -3.92 2.81
N GLU A 498 -64.23 -4.85 2.97
CA GLU A 498 -65.18 -4.87 4.09
C GLU A 498 -65.35 -6.30 4.61
N PHE A 499 -65.21 -6.48 5.92
CA PHE A 499 -65.42 -7.76 6.59
C PHE A 499 -66.79 -7.79 7.27
N SER A 500 -67.44 -8.95 7.24
CA SER A 500 -68.66 -9.20 8.00
C SER A 500 -68.40 -10.19 9.13
N PHE A 501 -68.89 -9.86 10.31
CA PHE A 501 -68.74 -10.68 11.51
C PHE A 501 -70.07 -10.80 12.25
N GLN A 502 -70.29 -11.97 12.84
CA GLN A 502 -71.39 -12.26 13.76
C GLN A 502 -70.87 -12.27 15.20
N LEU A 503 -71.66 -11.75 16.14
CA LEU A 503 -71.43 -11.95 17.56
C LEU A 503 -71.97 -13.32 18.00
N LEU A 504 -71.08 -14.23 18.40
CA LEU A 504 -71.47 -15.61 18.74
C LEU A 504 -72.07 -15.73 20.14
N ASP A 505 -71.59 -14.92 21.09
CA ASP A 505 -71.93 -15.04 22.51
C ASP A 505 -73.13 -14.16 22.91
N ILE A 506 -73.99 -13.84 21.95
CA ILE A 506 -75.17 -12.98 22.16
C ILE A 506 -76.13 -13.52 23.22
N ASN A 507 -76.25 -14.84 23.35
CA ASN A 507 -77.16 -15.46 24.32
C ASN A 507 -76.65 -15.35 25.76
N ALA A 508 -75.33 -15.28 25.95
CA ALA A 508 -74.69 -15.15 27.26
C ALA A 508 -74.46 -13.68 27.65
N LEU A 509 -74.44 -12.78 26.66
CA LEU A 509 -74.26 -11.35 26.84
C LEU A 509 -75.62 -10.65 26.98
N ASN A 510 -75.76 -9.74 27.95
CA ASN A 510 -76.91 -8.83 27.99
C ASN A 510 -76.76 -7.73 26.92
N TRP A 511 -76.90 -8.13 25.66
CA TRP A 511 -76.66 -7.27 24.49
C TRP A 511 -77.59 -6.07 24.47
N GLY A 512 -78.85 -6.22 24.88
CA GLY A 512 -79.82 -5.11 24.93
C GLY A 512 -79.33 -3.99 25.85
N GLN A 513 -78.94 -4.33 27.08
CA GLN A 513 -78.39 -3.37 28.04
C GLN A 513 -77.10 -2.72 27.51
N LEU A 514 -76.20 -3.51 26.93
CA LEU A 514 -74.94 -3.01 26.39
C LEU A 514 -75.17 -2.08 25.19
N ARG A 515 -76.07 -2.43 24.28
CA ARG A 515 -76.40 -1.61 23.11
C ARG A 515 -77.03 -0.29 23.51
N THR A 516 -77.96 -0.30 24.47
CA THR A 516 -78.53 0.94 25.01
C THR A 516 -77.42 1.81 25.59
N LEU A 517 -76.55 1.24 26.42
CA LEU A 517 -75.44 1.96 27.05
C LEU A 517 -74.45 2.56 26.02
N LEU A 518 -74.15 1.83 24.96
CA LEU A 518 -73.26 2.31 23.89
C LEU A 518 -73.91 3.37 23.00
N THR A 519 -75.24 3.46 22.94
CA THR A 519 -75.97 4.33 22.00
C THR A 519 -76.57 5.58 22.65
N THR A 520 -76.72 5.62 23.97
CA THR A 520 -77.26 6.77 24.73
C THR A 520 -76.23 7.86 25.07
N CYS A 521 -74.99 7.72 24.59
CA CYS A 521 -73.87 8.61 24.91
C CYS A 521 -73.60 9.67 23.86
#